data_AF-A0AAU8DIV2-F1
#
_entry.id   AF-A0AAU8DIV2-F1
#
_cell.length_a   1.000
_cell.length_b   1.000
_cell.length_c   1.000
_cell.angle_alpha   90.00
_cell.angle_beta   90.00
_cell.angle_gamma   90.00
#
_symmetry.space_group_name_H-M   'P 1'
#
loop_
_entity.id
_entity.type
_entity.pdbx_description
1 polymer ?
#
loop_
_entity_poly.entity_id
_entity_poly.type
_entity_poly.pdbx_seq_one_letter_code
_entity_poly.pdbx_strand_id
1 'polypeptide(L)'
;MDYTHSELRVSGNKRYLVHADGTPFFYLSDTNWNFFHRARREDAERLLEKRRQQGFTVISGPVTGILDAIHYKDPLGVPNPYGDLPFIDKDVTRPAATPGSDPNDATQYDYWDHVDYLVSLAESKGMFVALLPAWWDHYRAGLVNRSNARVYGRFLGERYGGRRNIIWVLGGDTSISSPERTVYERGLDIMRSIRRLLRGEYAIHAVEAETFRELAAGIKETESRPHLMTFHPRTGLSSSQWFHDEPWLDFNMLQSGHETYDLPRHKLITADYNRIPVKPTMDAESAYEDQLPYDHWDEPQKGWYDDYDVRQAAYWGLFAGGHGYTYGNRGVWQMYEPGREPSDPVRYYWYHAMDLPGAWHMKHLRDLMLSRPMLSSVPDQSIVENAYSGGDHIRATRGEGYAFIYAATGKTFRVDLGRIAGSTLVAWWFNPRTGAANRIGEFPNSDVQQFDPPGDPKRGNDWVLVLDSKDMDFPAPGVALAPKKRGETQNTLRMWLQRLYTPPKIPARDSQERMTSRYRSTTIAGPLARPRVRRMNFDGVVGLRLEIPVADASARETDMCVPSVLIIAISRLQKKRFGYPVPFKSADFRQEQKRPAQCRWRRIWEAPQPCKAGRAVR
;
A
#
# COMPACT_ATOMS: atom_id res chain seq x y z
N MET A 1 -2.50 25.26 -0.86
CA MET A 1 -3.61 24.57 -0.19
C MET A 1 -4.02 25.42 0.97
N ASP A 2 -5.30 25.70 1.10
CA ASP A 2 -5.83 26.40 2.26
C ASP A 2 -6.07 25.36 3.36
N TYR A 3 -5.39 25.50 4.50
CA TYR A 3 -5.54 24.63 5.66
C TYR A 3 -6.73 25.00 6.54
N THR A 4 -7.71 25.73 6.00
CA THR A 4 -9.03 25.92 6.62
C THR A 4 -9.75 24.60 6.95
N HIS A 5 -9.26 23.45 6.48
CA HIS A 5 -9.85 22.12 6.66
C HIS A 5 -8.95 21.22 7.55
N SER A 6 -9.03 21.41 8.87
CA SER A 6 -7.96 21.11 9.84
C SER A 6 -7.83 19.69 10.40
N GLU A 7 -8.53 18.69 9.87
CA GLU A 7 -8.48 17.30 10.38
C GLU A 7 -8.82 16.31 9.27
N LEU A 8 -8.06 15.22 9.15
CA LEU A 8 -8.31 14.12 8.20
C LEU A 8 -9.12 13.02 8.84
N ARG A 9 -10.01 12.41 8.06
CA ARG A 9 -10.86 11.29 8.47
C ARG A 9 -11.01 10.29 7.34
N VAL A 10 -11.32 9.05 7.68
CA VAL A 10 -11.81 8.05 6.72
C VAL A 10 -13.20 8.49 6.23
N SER A 11 -13.41 8.48 4.91
CA SER A 11 -14.68 8.84 4.26
C SER A 11 -15.86 7.96 4.74
N GLY A 12 -17.09 8.43 4.52
CA GLY A 12 -18.31 7.70 4.90
C GLY A 12 -18.41 6.31 4.26
N ASN A 13 -17.93 6.15 3.02
CA ASN A 13 -17.90 4.85 2.33
C ASN A 13 -16.67 3.99 2.67
N LYS A 14 -15.79 4.46 3.57
CA LYS A 14 -14.60 3.76 4.06
C LYS A 14 -13.59 3.39 2.97
N ARG A 15 -13.63 4.06 1.81
CA ARG A 15 -12.71 3.82 0.69
C ARG A 15 -11.67 4.92 0.48
N TYR A 16 -11.88 6.09 1.06
CA TYR A 16 -11.07 7.29 0.81
C TYR A 16 -10.76 8.04 2.09
N LEU A 17 -9.89 9.05 1.96
CA LEU A 17 -9.66 10.04 3.00
C LEU A 17 -10.34 11.36 2.60
N VAL A 18 -10.85 12.06 3.61
CA VAL A 18 -11.49 13.36 3.50
C VAL A 18 -11.01 14.28 4.61
N HIS A 19 -11.10 15.57 4.40
CA HIS A 19 -11.08 16.53 5.48
C HIS A 19 -12.39 16.46 6.29
N ALA A 20 -12.37 17.00 7.51
CA ALA A 20 -13.53 16.99 8.41
C ALA A 20 -14.79 17.67 7.85
N ASP A 21 -14.66 18.56 6.87
CA ASP A 21 -15.78 19.20 6.18
C ASP A 21 -16.35 18.39 5.00
N GLY A 22 -15.76 17.21 4.72
CA GLY A 22 -16.13 16.33 3.63
C GLY A 22 -15.35 16.55 2.33
N THR A 23 -14.46 17.53 2.26
CA THR A 23 -13.62 17.77 1.08
C THR A 23 -12.70 16.56 0.85
N PRO A 24 -12.62 16.00 -0.37
CA PRO A 24 -11.73 14.88 -0.67
C PRO A 24 -10.26 15.21 -0.40
N PHE A 25 -9.55 14.31 0.28
CA PHE A 25 -8.10 14.40 0.45
C PHE A 25 -7.43 13.36 -0.45
N PHE A 26 -6.76 13.83 -1.50
CA PHE A 26 -5.92 12.96 -2.32
C PHE A 26 -4.55 12.83 -1.66
N TYR A 27 -4.28 11.64 -1.10
CA TYR A 27 -2.99 11.34 -0.48
C TYR A 27 -1.95 11.14 -1.59
N LEU A 28 -1.11 12.14 -1.82
CA LEU A 28 0.02 12.09 -2.74
C LEU A 28 1.29 12.37 -1.94
N SER A 29 2.02 11.31 -1.61
CA SER A 29 3.24 11.42 -0.82
C SER A 29 4.50 11.30 -1.66
N ASP A 30 5.57 11.91 -1.18
CA ASP A 30 6.94 11.64 -1.62
C ASP A 30 7.72 10.92 -0.50
N THR A 31 8.45 9.89 -0.89
CA THR A 31 9.33 9.11 -0.02
C THR A 31 10.60 9.88 0.36
N ASN A 32 10.78 10.13 1.65
CA ASN A 32 11.86 10.95 2.19
C ASN A 32 12.47 10.31 3.44
N TRP A 33 12.93 9.07 3.31
CA TRP A 33 13.25 8.26 4.49
C TRP A 33 14.35 8.84 5.40
N ASN A 34 15.30 9.59 4.84
CA ASN A 34 16.36 10.22 5.63
C ASN A 34 16.14 11.72 5.88
N PHE A 35 14.96 12.27 5.55
CA PHE A 35 14.71 13.70 5.67
C PHE A 35 14.88 14.23 7.10
N PHE A 36 14.25 13.59 8.09
CA PHE A 36 14.31 14.03 9.49
C PHE A 36 15.71 13.94 10.11
N HIS A 37 16.56 13.06 9.57
CA HIS A 37 17.90 12.84 10.09
C HIS A 37 18.98 13.61 9.32
N ARG A 38 18.83 13.80 8.01
CA ARG A 38 19.91 14.30 7.13
C ARG A 38 19.65 15.67 6.51
N ALA A 39 18.43 16.21 6.57
CA ALA A 39 18.15 17.52 5.99
C ALA A 39 18.76 18.62 6.86
N ARG A 40 19.41 19.60 6.23
CA ARG A 40 19.61 20.92 6.85
C ARG A 40 18.33 21.74 6.70
N ARG A 41 18.18 22.81 7.46
CA ARG A 41 17.00 23.69 7.41
C ARG A 41 16.73 24.24 5.99
N GLU A 42 17.78 24.60 5.27
CA GLU A 42 17.75 25.08 3.89
C GLU A 42 17.46 23.98 2.86
N ASP A 43 17.95 22.76 3.09
CA ASP A 43 17.62 21.61 2.24
C ASP A 43 16.14 21.29 2.36
N ALA A 44 15.60 21.37 3.58
CA ALA A 44 14.20 21.11 3.85
C ALA A 44 13.28 22.14 3.19
N GLU A 45 13.63 23.43 3.26
CA GLU A 45 12.91 24.48 2.54
C GLU A 45 12.90 24.21 1.04
N ARG A 46 14.05 23.89 0.47
CA ARG A 46 14.19 23.59 -0.96
C ARG A 46 13.36 22.38 -1.39
N LEU A 47 13.42 21.28 -0.64
CA LEU A 47 12.68 20.06 -0.92
C LEU A 47 11.18 20.29 -0.79
N LEU A 48 10.72 20.82 0.34
CA LEU A 48 9.29 20.99 0.60
C LEU A 48 8.64 22.00 -0.36
N GLU A 49 9.33 23.08 -0.71
CA GLU A 49 8.83 24.02 -1.71
C GLU A 49 8.73 23.37 -3.10
N LYS A 50 9.71 22.55 -3.50
CA LYS A 50 9.66 21.79 -4.76
C LYS A 50 8.48 20.83 -4.77
N ARG A 51 8.27 20.07 -3.69
CA ARG A 51 7.16 19.11 -3.59
C ARG A 51 5.80 19.81 -3.56
N ARG A 52 5.70 20.98 -2.92
CA ARG A 52 4.51 21.84 -2.98
C ARG A 52 4.17 22.26 -4.41
N GLN A 53 5.17 22.68 -5.20
CA GLN A 53 5.00 23.05 -6.63
C GLN A 53 4.59 21.86 -7.50
N GLN A 54 5.07 20.66 -7.17
CA GLN A 54 4.71 19.39 -7.80
C GLN A 54 3.37 18.83 -7.29
N GLY A 55 2.69 19.51 -6.37
CA GLY A 55 1.34 19.17 -5.94
C GLY A 55 1.26 18.02 -4.94
N PHE A 56 2.39 17.59 -4.34
CA PHE A 56 2.41 16.64 -3.24
C PHE A 56 1.65 17.19 -2.03
N THR A 57 0.96 16.29 -1.33
CA THR A 57 0.14 16.61 -0.16
C THR A 57 0.72 16.04 1.13
N VAL A 58 1.66 15.10 1.03
CA VAL A 58 2.29 14.41 2.15
C VAL A 58 3.80 14.27 1.92
N ILE A 59 4.60 14.29 2.99
CA ILE A 59 5.99 13.81 3.03
C ILE A 59 6.08 12.65 4.01
N SER A 60 6.71 11.55 3.61
CA SER A 60 6.85 10.35 4.44
C SER A 60 8.30 10.11 4.88
N GLY A 61 8.51 9.84 6.18
CA GLY A 61 9.85 9.58 6.74
C GLY A 61 9.85 9.01 8.16
N PRO A 62 10.75 8.07 8.53
CA PRO A 62 11.07 7.78 9.91
C PRO A 62 11.71 8.98 10.59
N VAL A 63 11.20 9.30 11.78
CA VAL A 63 11.61 10.46 12.56
C VAL A 63 13.08 10.40 12.98
N THR A 64 13.67 9.21 13.01
CA THR A 64 15.07 8.95 13.32
C THR A 64 15.94 8.67 12.09
N GLY A 65 15.37 8.66 10.88
CA GLY A 65 16.04 8.22 9.65
C GLY A 65 16.16 6.69 9.52
N ILE A 66 16.77 6.24 8.42
CA ILE A 66 17.17 4.85 8.21
C ILE A 66 18.61 4.66 8.67
N LEU A 67 18.82 3.70 9.57
CA LEU A 67 20.08 3.37 10.22
C LEU A 67 20.99 2.50 9.33
N ASP A 68 20.42 1.53 8.60
CA ASP A 68 21.17 0.57 7.75
C ASP A 68 21.39 1.07 6.31
N ALA A 69 20.90 2.28 5.96
CA ALA A 69 21.16 2.93 4.67
C ALA A 69 22.60 3.49 4.57
N ILE A 70 23.40 3.24 5.59
CA ILE A 70 24.75 3.74 5.76
C ILE A 70 25.46 2.63 6.53
N HIS A 71 26.57 2.13 6.00
CA HIS A 71 27.34 1.04 6.59
C HIS A 71 28.03 1.43 7.92
N TYR A 72 27.29 2.00 8.86
CA TYR A 72 27.80 2.35 10.16
C TYR A 72 27.86 1.12 11.04
N LYS A 73 29.02 0.95 11.67
CA LYS A 73 29.21 0.02 12.79
C LYS A 73 28.35 0.40 14.00
N ASP A 74 27.78 1.61 14.01
CA ASP A 74 26.94 2.15 15.06
C ASP A 74 25.91 3.19 14.54
N PRO A 75 24.73 2.76 14.09
CA PRO A 75 23.87 3.64 13.33
C PRO A 75 23.09 4.69 14.14
N LEU A 76 22.79 4.45 15.42
CA LEU A 76 22.28 5.51 16.33
C LEU A 76 23.42 6.33 16.97
N GLY A 77 24.67 6.06 16.61
CA GLY A 77 25.82 6.86 17.00
C GLY A 77 26.18 7.95 16.00
N VAL A 78 25.40 8.11 14.92
CA VAL A 78 25.65 9.13 13.91
C VAL A 78 24.72 10.32 14.12
N PRO A 79 25.28 11.52 14.30
CA PRO A 79 24.47 12.72 14.51
C PRO A 79 23.81 13.22 13.23
N ASN A 80 22.76 14.01 13.42
CA ASN A 80 22.21 14.86 12.36
C ASN A 80 23.26 15.91 11.89
N PRO A 81 22.97 16.74 10.86
CA PRO A 81 23.89 17.77 10.39
C PRO A 81 24.33 18.82 11.43
N TYR A 82 23.66 18.88 12.58
CA TYR A 82 23.94 19.82 13.67
C TYR A 82 24.76 19.20 14.82
N GLY A 83 25.06 17.90 14.76
CA GLY A 83 25.87 17.20 15.76
C GLY A 83 25.07 16.44 16.82
N ASP A 84 23.74 16.35 16.67
CA ASP A 84 22.86 15.81 17.70
C ASP A 84 22.38 14.39 17.41
N LEU A 85 22.28 13.59 18.48
CA LEU A 85 21.68 12.27 18.47
C LEU A 85 20.23 12.34 18.97
N PRO A 86 19.33 11.45 18.51
CA PRO A 86 17.93 11.44 18.97
C PRO A 86 17.77 10.94 20.41
N PHE A 87 18.68 10.10 20.91
CA PHE A 87 18.51 9.42 22.19
C PHE A 87 19.80 9.37 23.00
N ILE A 88 19.66 9.48 24.33
CA ILE A 88 20.75 9.26 25.27
C ILE A 88 20.99 7.75 25.38
N ASP A 89 22.24 7.31 25.25
CA ASP A 89 22.65 5.90 25.34
C ASP A 89 21.88 4.95 24.39
N LYS A 90 21.33 5.49 23.29
CA LYS A 90 20.49 4.77 22.31
C LYS A 90 19.21 4.17 22.92
N ASP A 91 18.79 4.69 24.06
CA ASP A 91 17.57 4.27 24.73
C ASP A 91 16.41 5.15 24.25
N VAL A 92 15.48 4.55 23.49
CA VAL A 92 14.30 5.26 22.95
C VAL A 92 13.36 5.80 24.03
N THR A 93 13.54 5.37 25.29
CA THR A 93 12.81 5.93 26.44
C THR A 93 13.46 7.19 27.01
N ARG A 94 14.64 7.58 26.49
CA ARG A 94 15.45 8.71 26.93
C ARG A 94 15.78 9.62 25.74
N PRO A 95 14.79 10.36 25.19
CA PRO A 95 15.05 11.34 24.14
C PRO A 95 16.10 12.35 24.60
N ALA A 96 17.09 12.62 23.75
CA ALA A 96 18.11 13.62 24.00
C ALA A 96 17.54 15.01 23.69
N ALA A 97 16.89 15.61 24.67
CA ALA A 97 16.30 16.94 24.57
C ALA A 97 17.00 17.95 25.50
N THR A 98 17.08 19.19 25.06
CA THR A 98 17.66 20.35 25.75
C THR A 98 16.60 21.41 26.04
N PRO A 99 16.79 22.28 27.04
CA PRO A 99 15.91 23.43 27.23
C PRO A 99 16.21 24.52 26.19
N GLY A 100 15.21 24.94 25.43
CA GLY A 100 15.34 25.98 24.42
C GLY A 100 14.90 25.50 23.05
N SER A 101 15.17 26.29 22.01
CA SER A 101 15.06 25.86 20.60
C SER A 101 15.74 26.84 19.63
N ASP A 102 16.70 27.66 20.11
CA ASP A 102 17.38 28.65 19.27
C ASP A 102 18.40 27.95 18.36
N PRO A 103 18.18 27.91 17.03
CA PRO A 103 19.07 27.21 16.10
C PRO A 103 20.48 27.83 16.00
N ASN A 104 20.73 28.98 16.64
CA ASN A 104 22.04 29.61 16.72
C ASN A 104 22.78 29.28 18.03
N ASP A 105 22.15 28.53 18.94
CA ASP A 105 22.73 28.09 20.21
C ASP A 105 22.64 26.56 20.33
N ALA A 106 23.78 25.88 20.11
CA ALA A 106 23.87 24.42 20.18
C ALA A 106 23.59 23.84 21.57
N THR A 107 23.52 24.67 22.63
CA THR A 107 23.10 24.21 23.96
C THR A 107 21.58 24.18 24.14
N GLN A 108 20.85 24.80 23.20
CA GLN A 108 19.40 24.97 23.19
C GLN A 108 18.71 24.29 22.01
N TYR A 109 19.43 23.88 20.96
CA TYR A 109 18.84 23.30 19.75
C TYR A 109 19.32 21.88 19.56
N ASP A 110 18.44 20.93 19.86
CA ASP A 110 18.73 19.51 19.77
C ASP A 110 18.12 18.84 18.53
N TYR A 111 18.30 17.52 18.44
CA TYR A 111 17.73 16.69 17.38
C TYR A 111 16.22 16.88 17.21
N TRP A 112 15.48 16.90 18.31
CA TRP A 112 14.03 16.98 18.32
C TRP A 112 13.51 18.37 18.01
N ASP A 113 14.25 19.43 18.38
CA ASP A 113 13.94 20.79 17.92
C ASP A 113 14.13 20.94 16.41
N HIS A 114 15.10 20.22 15.85
CA HIS A 114 15.25 20.13 14.41
C HIS A 114 14.06 19.42 13.75
N VAL A 115 13.62 18.28 14.28
CA VAL A 115 12.41 17.61 13.79
C VAL A 115 11.17 18.51 13.91
N ASP A 116 11.01 19.24 15.02
CA ASP A 116 9.92 20.19 15.22
C ASP A 116 9.91 21.29 14.15
N TYR A 117 11.09 21.82 13.81
CA TYR A 117 11.25 22.77 12.72
C TYR A 117 10.78 22.15 11.39
N LEU A 118 11.21 20.93 11.07
CA LEU A 118 10.85 20.25 9.82
C LEU A 118 9.33 19.99 9.72
N VAL A 119 8.70 19.54 10.82
CA VAL A 119 7.24 19.34 10.90
C VAL A 119 6.49 20.66 10.72
N SER A 120 6.94 21.72 11.40
CA SER A 120 6.35 23.06 11.29
C SER A 120 6.52 23.65 9.90
N LEU A 121 7.65 23.37 9.26
CA LEU A 121 7.90 23.82 7.90
C LEU A 121 6.97 23.12 6.90
N ALA A 122 6.79 21.81 7.00
CA ALA A 122 5.80 21.08 6.19
C ALA A 122 4.37 21.65 6.39
N GLU A 123 4.00 21.96 7.64
CA GLU A 123 2.73 22.62 7.97
C GLU A 123 2.61 23.99 7.29
N SER A 124 3.67 24.80 7.27
CA SER A 124 3.63 26.10 6.59
C SER A 124 3.47 25.98 5.06
N LYS A 125 3.82 24.83 4.49
CA LYS A 125 3.84 24.59 3.03
C LYS A 125 2.58 23.95 2.47
N GLY A 126 1.59 23.56 3.29
CA GLY A 126 0.44 22.83 2.74
C GLY A 126 0.55 21.31 2.84
N MET A 127 1.58 20.76 3.51
CA MET A 127 1.87 19.33 3.52
C MET A 127 1.65 18.63 4.88
N PHE A 128 1.03 17.46 4.82
CA PHE A 128 1.04 16.51 5.94
C PHE A 128 2.39 15.79 6.04
N VAL A 129 2.72 15.34 7.23
CA VAL A 129 3.86 14.49 7.54
C VAL A 129 3.33 13.11 7.92
N ALA A 130 3.63 12.13 7.09
CA ALA A 130 3.49 10.72 7.43
C ALA A 130 4.71 10.32 8.26
N LEU A 131 4.57 10.44 9.58
CA LEU A 131 5.64 10.30 10.54
C LEU A 131 5.77 8.84 10.98
N LEU A 132 6.88 8.21 10.63
CA LEU A 132 7.19 6.87 11.10
C LEU A 132 8.00 6.95 12.41
N PRO A 133 7.61 6.24 13.48
CA PRO A 133 8.37 6.27 14.73
C PRO A 133 9.80 5.72 14.61
N ALA A 134 10.02 4.73 13.73
CA ALA A 134 11.31 4.10 13.51
C ALA A 134 11.29 3.34 12.16
N TRP A 135 12.40 2.68 11.83
CA TRP A 135 12.54 1.84 10.64
C TRP A 135 12.93 0.39 11.02
N TRP A 136 12.90 -0.56 10.07
CA TRP A 136 13.08 -2.01 10.33
C TRP A 136 14.36 -2.34 11.13
N ASP A 137 15.42 -1.57 10.90
CA ASP A 137 16.73 -1.70 11.49
C ASP A 137 16.75 -1.39 13.00
N HIS A 138 15.94 -0.43 13.47
CA HIS A 138 15.77 -0.14 14.89
C HIS A 138 15.14 -1.32 15.63
N TYR A 139 14.12 -1.94 15.03
CA TYR A 139 13.44 -3.09 15.62
C TYR A 139 14.35 -4.32 15.61
N ARG A 140 15.10 -4.53 14.52
CA ARG A 140 16.09 -5.61 14.42
C ARG A 140 17.21 -5.46 15.46
N ALA A 141 17.66 -4.24 15.71
CA ALA A 141 18.67 -3.95 16.73
C ALA A 141 18.14 -4.07 18.16
N GLY A 142 16.83 -4.27 18.35
CA GLY A 142 16.19 -4.31 19.66
C GLY A 142 16.04 -2.94 20.34
N LEU A 143 16.33 -1.85 19.61
CA LEU A 143 16.24 -0.47 20.11
C LEU A 143 14.79 -0.10 20.41
N VAL A 144 13.89 -0.44 19.50
CA VAL A 144 12.44 -0.42 19.73
C VAL A 144 11.96 -1.86 19.81
N ASN A 145 11.37 -2.23 20.93
CA ASN A 145 10.88 -3.56 21.20
C ASN A 145 9.62 -3.50 22.08
N ARG A 146 9.01 -4.65 22.34
CA ARG A 146 7.76 -4.73 23.10
C ARG A 146 7.81 -4.04 24.47
N SER A 147 8.92 -4.10 25.20
CA SER A 147 8.97 -3.58 26.58
C SER A 147 9.07 -2.06 26.65
N ASN A 148 9.60 -1.41 25.60
CA ASN A 148 9.83 0.04 25.59
C ASN A 148 8.95 0.81 24.58
N ALA A 149 8.30 0.13 23.63
CA ALA A 149 7.53 0.75 22.56
C ALA A 149 6.42 1.69 23.05
N ARG A 150 5.72 1.36 24.15
CA ARG A 150 4.68 2.23 24.72
C ARG A 150 5.24 3.53 25.29
N VAL A 151 6.38 3.45 25.97
CA VAL A 151 7.06 4.65 26.53
C VAL A 151 7.51 5.55 25.40
N TYR A 152 8.11 4.98 24.35
CA TYR A 152 8.50 5.73 23.16
C TYR A 152 7.30 6.34 22.44
N GLY A 153 6.20 5.57 22.31
CA GLY A 153 4.95 6.06 21.74
C GLY A 153 4.37 7.25 22.51
N ARG A 154 4.43 7.24 23.85
CA ARG A 154 4.01 8.38 24.68
C ARG A 154 4.82 9.63 24.40
N PHE A 155 6.14 9.52 24.32
CA PHE A 155 6.99 10.66 23.97
C PHE A 155 6.58 11.29 22.62
N LEU A 156 6.35 10.46 21.59
CA LEU A 156 5.92 10.95 20.28
C LEU A 156 4.51 11.57 20.32
N GLY A 157 3.58 10.95 21.04
CA GLY A 157 2.22 11.47 21.20
C GLY A 157 2.18 12.78 21.98
N GLU A 158 2.99 12.93 23.03
CA GLU A 158 3.16 14.19 23.78
C GLU A 158 3.75 15.29 22.89
N ARG A 159 4.79 14.98 22.09
CA ARG A 159 5.48 15.99 21.29
C ARG A 159 4.73 16.41 20.02
N TYR A 160 4.17 15.45 19.28
CA TYR A 160 3.56 15.71 17.96
C TYR A 160 2.05 15.51 17.93
N GLY A 161 1.45 14.88 18.94
CA GLY A 161 0.00 14.61 18.98
C GLY A 161 -0.89 15.85 19.13
N GLY A 162 -0.34 17.06 19.11
CA GLY A 162 -1.09 18.32 18.94
C GLY A 162 -0.99 18.95 17.55
N ARG A 163 -0.07 18.47 16.70
CA ARG A 163 0.22 19.03 15.38
C ARG A 163 -0.85 18.60 14.36
N ARG A 164 -1.40 19.56 13.59
CA ARG A 164 -2.54 19.25 12.70
C ARG A 164 -2.17 18.45 11.47
N ASN A 165 -0.90 18.49 11.10
CA ASN A 165 -0.39 17.93 9.86
C ASN A 165 0.27 16.56 10.06
N ILE A 166 -0.06 15.80 11.11
CA ILE A 166 0.51 14.46 11.35
C ILE A 166 -0.41 13.34 10.87
N ILE A 167 0.19 12.34 10.23
CA ILE A 167 -0.38 11.01 9.97
C ILE A 167 0.60 10.00 10.56
N TRP A 168 0.15 9.16 11.49
CA TRP A 168 1.01 8.16 12.10
C TRP A 168 1.20 6.95 11.18
N VAL A 169 2.44 6.57 10.92
CA VAL A 169 2.75 5.38 10.12
C VAL A 169 3.63 4.46 10.94
N LEU A 170 3.06 3.42 11.53
CA LEU A 170 3.85 2.43 12.27
C LEU A 170 4.61 1.50 11.30
N GLY A 171 5.54 0.68 11.78
CA GLY A 171 6.31 -0.23 10.92
C GLY A 171 7.51 0.46 10.29
N GLY A 172 7.65 0.36 8.96
CA GLY A 172 8.81 0.82 8.18
C GLY A 172 9.62 -0.37 7.68
N ASP A 173 9.38 -0.80 6.43
CA ASP A 173 9.91 -2.01 5.77
C ASP A 173 10.00 -3.27 6.67
N THR A 174 9.01 -3.44 7.57
CA THR A 174 9.08 -4.47 8.62
C THR A 174 8.21 -5.69 8.31
N SER A 175 8.75 -6.88 8.56
CA SER A 175 7.98 -8.13 8.59
C SER A 175 7.44 -8.42 9.99
N ILE A 176 6.20 -8.90 10.10
CA ILE A 176 5.55 -9.15 11.40
C ILE A 176 5.55 -10.63 11.75
N SER A 177 6.08 -11.04 12.90
CA SER A 177 5.81 -12.37 13.44
C SER A 177 4.46 -12.35 14.17
N SER A 178 3.53 -13.18 13.72
CA SER A 178 2.26 -13.43 14.41
C SER A 178 1.99 -14.94 14.49
N PRO A 179 1.51 -15.46 15.64
CA PRO A 179 1.11 -16.85 15.78
C PRO A 179 -0.04 -17.24 14.82
N GLU A 180 -0.80 -16.26 14.32
CA GLU A 180 -1.95 -16.46 13.42
C GLU A 180 -1.55 -16.69 11.96
N ARG A 181 -0.27 -16.58 11.61
CA ARG A 181 0.19 -16.83 10.23
C ARG A 181 -0.10 -18.27 9.79
N THR A 182 -0.44 -18.43 8.53
CA THR A 182 -0.57 -19.75 7.90
C THR A 182 0.80 -20.42 7.74
N VAL A 183 0.82 -21.75 7.58
CA VAL A 183 2.06 -22.50 7.26
C VAL A 183 2.68 -22.00 5.95
N TYR A 184 1.84 -21.61 4.99
CA TYR A 184 2.27 -21.09 3.69
C TYR A 184 2.99 -19.74 3.80
N GLU A 185 2.44 -18.79 4.55
CA GLU A 185 3.07 -17.47 4.77
C GLU A 185 4.40 -17.58 5.52
N ARG A 186 4.48 -18.47 6.52
CA ARG A 186 5.75 -18.79 7.18
C ARG A 186 6.76 -19.39 6.20
N GLY A 187 6.30 -20.29 5.31
CA GLY A 187 7.13 -20.89 4.27
C GLY A 187 7.69 -19.86 3.30
N LEU A 188 6.90 -18.86 2.90
CA LEU A 188 7.35 -17.77 2.02
C LEU A 188 8.43 -16.91 2.67
N ASP A 189 8.29 -16.55 3.95
CA ASP A 189 9.30 -15.77 4.68
C ASP A 189 10.62 -16.56 4.83
N ILE A 190 10.54 -17.86 5.08
CA ILE A 190 11.72 -18.75 5.12
C ILE A 190 12.40 -18.77 3.75
N MET A 191 11.65 -18.98 2.67
CA MET A 191 12.21 -19.02 1.32
C MET A 191 12.82 -17.68 0.88
N ARG A 192 12.21 -16.56 1.27
CA ARG A 192 12.78 -15.22 1.05
C ARG A 192 14.05 -15.02 1.88
N SER A 193 14.05 -15.41 3.15
CA SER A 193 15.23 -15.36 4.02
C SER A 193 16.40 -16.15 3.44
N ILE A 194 16.13 -17.36 2.92
CA ILE A 194 17.15 -18.18 2.26
C ILE A 194 17.71 -17.46 1.02
N ARG A 195 16.85 -16.90 0.16
CA ARG A 195 17.33 -16.15 -1.03
C ARG A 195 18.23 -14.98 -0.66
N ARG A 196 17.88 -14.23 0.38
CA ARG A 196 18.69 -13.11 0.88
C ARG A 196 20.05 -13.58 1.42
N LEU A 197 20.04 -14.60 2.27
CA LEU A 197 21.28 -15.22 2.77
C LEU A 197 22.18 -15.72 1.62
N LEU A 198 21.57 -16.27 0.55
CA LEU A 198 22.31 -16.69 -0.64
C LEU A 198 22.92 -15.52 -1.44
N ARG A 199 22.37 -14.30 -1.32
CA ARG A 199 22.91 -13.05 -1.87
C ARG A 199 23.88 -12.34 -0.91
N GLY A 200 24.19 -12.95 0.23
CA GLY A 200 25.04 -12.33 1.27
C GLY A 200 24.33 -11.29 2.12
N GLU A 201 23.01 -11.17 1.99
CA GLU A 201 22.16 -10.27 2.79
C GLU A 201 21.67 -10.95 4.08
N TYR A 202 21.14 -10.15 5.01
CA TYR A 202 20.59 -10.66 6.27
C TYR A 202 19.25 -11.41 6.10
N ALA A 203 19.04 -12.42 6.94
CA ALA A 203 17.75 -13.11 7.07
C ALA A 203 16.63 -12.13 7.47
N ILE A 204 15.38 -12.49 7.18
CA ILE A 204 14.23 -11.67 7.58
C ILE A 204 14.11 -11.68 9.11
N HIS A 205 14.22 -10.50 9.73
CA HIS A 205 13.90 -10.31 11.14
C HIS A 205 12.42 -9.96 11.26
N ALA A 206 11.62 -10.88 11.81
CA ALA A 206 10.21 -10.63 12.05
C ALA A 206 10.02 -10.01 13.44
N VAL A 207 9.27 -8.92 13.52
CA VAL A 207 9.00 -8.17 14.75
C VAL A 207 7.64 -8.59 15.31
N GLU A 208 7.54 -8.72 16.63
CA GLU A 208 6.27 -9.07 17.28
C GLU A 208 5.20 -8.00 17.02
N ALA A 209 4.02 -8.43 16.58
CA ALA A 209 2.85 -7.56 16.39
C ALA A 209 2.56 -6.67 17.63
N GLU A 210 2.80 -7.22 18.82
CA GLU A 210 2.59 -6.53 20.10
C GLU A 210 3.46 -5.28 20.26
N THR A 211 4.65 -5.25 19.66
CA THR A 211 5.50 -4.04 19.66
C THR A 211 4.77 -2.85 19.06
N PHE A 212 4.02 -3.07 17.97
CA PHE A 212 3.28 -2.01 17.28
C PHE A 212 1.98 -1.65 17.99
N ARG A 213 1.34 -2.61 18.68
CA ARG A 213 0.19 -2.32 19.54
C ARG A 213 0.57 -1.44 20.73
N GLU A 214 1.68 -1.75 21.38
CA GLU A 214 2.21 -0.95 22.49
C GLU A 214 2.62 0.46 22.00
N LEU A 215 3.26 0.56 20.83
CA LEU A 215 3.59 1.84 20.20
C LEU A 215 2.34 2.68 19.89
N ALA A 216 1.33 2.06 19.26
CA ALA A 216 0.04 2.70 18.98
C ALA A 216 -0.65 3.18 20.26
N ALA A 217 -0.68 2.33 21.29
CA ALA A 217 -1.28 2.65 22.59
C ALA A 217 -0.59 3.84 23.26
N GLY A 218 0.75 3.88 23.27
CA GLY A 218 1.51 4.99 23.83
C GLY A 218 1.21 6.32 23.15
N ILE A 219 1.16 6.32 21.81
CA ILE A 219 0.78 7.53 21.04
C ILE A 219 -0.65 7.94 21.39
N LYS A 220 -1.60 7.00 21.38
CA LYS A 220 -3.02 7.27 21.64
C LYS A 220 -3.29 7.73 23.08
N GLU A 221 -2.47 7.34 24.05
CA GLU A 221 -2.55 7.80 25.44
C GLU A 221 -2.28 9.29 25.62
N THR A 222 -1.49 9.87 24.73
CA THR A 222 -0.88 11.19 24.93
C THR A 222 -1.18 12.17 23.80
N GLU A 223 -1.67 11.71 22.64
CA GLU A 223 -2.07 12.62 21.59
C GLU A 223 -3.26 13.49 22.04
N SER A 224 -3.08 14.80 21.96
CA SER A 224 -4.09 15.79 22.35
C SER A 224 -5.27 15.90 21.37
N ARG A 225 -5.17 15.25 20.20
CA ARG A 225 -6.22 15.17 19.17
C ARG A 225 -6.08 13.88 18.35
N PRO A 226 -7.18 13.40 17.74
CA PRO A 226 -7.13 12.21 16.92
C PRO A 226 -6.36 12.46 15.61
N HIS A 227 -5.41 11.58 15.31
CA HIS A 227 -4.79 11.47 13.99
C HIS A 227 -5.11 10.12 13.35
N LEU A 228 -5.11 10.11 12.02
CA LEU A 228 -5.10 8.86 11.27
C LEU A 228 -3.81 8.08 11.55
N MET A 229 -3.93 6.78 11.68
CA MET A 229 -2.81 5.87 11.88
C MET A 229 -2.87 4.66 10.94
N THR A 230 -1.71 4.26 10.43
CA THR A 230 -1.56 3.11 9.51
C THR A 230 -0.24 2.38 9.79
N PHE A 231 0.12 1.41 8.95
CA PHE A 231 1.30 0.58 9.11
C PHE A 231 2.00 0.36 7.76
N HIS A 232 3.28 0.69 7.67
CA HIS A 232 4.12 0.45 6.50
C HIS A 232 4.76 -0.95 6.57
N PRO A 233 4.34 -1.90 5.71
CA PRO A 233 4.87 -3.26 5.71
C PRO A 233 6.16 -3.37 4.91
N ARG A 234 6.68 -4.60 4.78
CA ARG A 234 7.79 -4.96 3.92
C ARG A 234 7.37 -5.25 2.47
N THR A 235 8.33 -5.18 1.54
CA THR A 235 8.21 -5.50 0.12
C THR A 235 7.34 -6.72 -0.18
N GLY A 236 6.35 -6.51 -1.05
CA GLY A 236 5.40 -7.50 -1.54
C GLY A 236 4.32 -7.90 -0.55
N LEU A 237 4.13 -7.13 0.52
CA LEU A 237 3.15 -7.40 1.59
C LEU A 237 2.25 -6.17 1.82
N SER A 238 1.13 -6.40 2.51
CA SER A 238 0.19 -5.35 2.95
C SER A 238 0.02 -5.41 4.46
N SER A 239 -0.18 -4.25 5.10
CA SER A 239 -0.54 -4.16 6.52
C SER A 239 -1.80 -4.96 6.86
N SER A 240 -2.68 -5.15 5.87
CA SER A 240 -3.93 -5.88 6.05
C SER A 240 -3.68 -7.32 6.52
N GLN A 241 -2.53 -7.91 6.17
CA GLN A 241 -2.18 -9.28 6.55
C GLN A 241 -2.11 -9.50 8.08
N TRP A 242 -1.88 -8.44 8.86
CA TRP A 242 -1.73 -8.55 10.32
C TRP A 242 -2.63 -7.61 11.12
N PHE A 243 -2.92 -6.42 10.59
CA PHE A 243 -3.50 -5.33 11.38
C PHE A 243 -4.84 -4.83 10.83
N HIS A 244 -5.46 -5.57 9.91
CA HIS A 244 -6.69 -5.12 9.27
C HIS A 244 -7.85 -4.91 10.24
N ASP A 245 -7.96 -5.73 11.28
CA ASP A 245 -9.02 -5.63 12.27
C ASP A 245 -8.62 -4.81 13.50
N GLU A 246 -7.39 -4.30 13.53
CA GLU A 246 -6.93 -3.47 14.65
C GLU A 246 -7.69 -2.14 14.68
N PRO A 247 -8.15 -1.70 15.86
CA PRO A 247 -8.92 -0.47 16.00
C PRO A 247 -8.08 0.79 15.78
N TRP A 248 -6.76 0.72 15.96
CA TRP A 248 -5.85 1.83 15.72
C TRP A 248 -5.49 1.99 14.24
N LEU A 249 -5.74 1.00 13.37
CA LEU A 249 -5.39 1.09 11.96
C LEU A 249 -6.56 1.67 11.14
N ASP A 250 -6.47 2.93 10.71
CA ASP A 250 -7.52 3.61 9.98
C ASP A 250 -7.60 3.21 8.50
N PHE A 251 -6.45 2.95 7.88
CA PHE A 251 -6.35 2.50 6.49
C PHE A 251 -5.13 1.60 6.30
N ASN A 252 -5.13 0.76 5.26
CA ASN A 252 -4.02 -0.11 4.94
C ASN A 252 -2.98 0.60 4.06
N MET A 253 -1.71 0.26 4.26
CA MET A 253 -0.64 0.55 3.32
C MET A 253 0.01 -0.76 2.88
N LEU A 254 0.53 -0.75 1.65
CA LEU A 254 1.33 -1.85 1.11
C LEU A 254 2.63 -1.32 0.49
N GLN A 255 3.59 -2.23 0.35
CA GLN A 255 4.82 -1.98 -0.40
C GLN A 255 4.87 -2.93 -1.58
N SER A 256 4.77 -2.41 -2.80
CA SER A 256 4.73 -3.24 -4.02
C SER A 256 6.06 -3.31 -4.78
N GLY A 257 6.93 -2.31 -4.62
CA GLY A 257 8.29 -2.29 -5.21
C GLY A 257 9.25 -3.24 -4.50
N HIS A 258 10.48 -3.49 -4.97
CA HIS A 258 11.15 -2.95 -6.17
C HIS A 258 11.72 -4.07 -7.07
N GLU A 259 11.24 -5.30 -6.93
CA GLU A 259 11.93 -6.49 -7.42
C GLU A 259 12.23 -6.48 -8.93
N THR A 260 11.23 -6.16 -9.76
CA THR A 260 11.32 -6.24 -11.23
C THR A 260 10.28 -5.33 -11.92
N TYR A 261 10.36 -5.17 -13.24
CA TYR A 261 9.39 -4.42 -14.05
C TYR A 261 8.00 -5.05 -14.07
N ASP A 262 6.98 -4.23 -14.36
CA ASP A 262 5.60 -4.67 -14.64
C ASP A 262 4.97 -5.57 -13.56
N LEU A 263 5.40 -5.41 -12.30
CA LEU A 263 4.80 -6.14 -11.18
C LEU A 263 3.28 -5.91 -11.17
N PRO A 264 2.46 -6.95 -10.93
CA PRO A 264 0.99 -6.82 -10.95
C PRO A 264 0.48 -6.18 -9.64
N ARG A 265 0.94 -4.96 -9.36
CA ARG A 265 0.72 -4.18 -8.12
C ARG A 265 -0.76 -4.00 -7.79
N HIS A 266 -1.58 -3.84 -8.84
CA HIS A 266 -3.04 -3.77 -8.75
C HIS A 266 -3.67 -4.96 -8.01
N LYS A 267 -3.04 -6.15 -8.00
CA LYS A 267 -3.57 -7.32 -7.31
C LYS A 267 -3.52 -7.18 -5.79
N LEU A 268 -2.45 -6.57 -5.24
CA LEU A 268 -2.34 -6.33 -3.80
C LEU A 268 -3.39 -5.31 -3.33
N ILE A 269 -3.56 -4.22 -4.08
CA ILE A 269 -4.63 -3.24 -3.83
C ILE A 269 -6.00 -3.89 -3.93
N THR A 270 -6.25 -4.69 -4.97
CA THR A 270 -7.55 -5.37 -5.15
C THR A 270 -7.83 -6.33 -3.99
N ALA A 271 -6.80 -7.05 -3.52
CA ALA A 271 -6.93 -7.95 -2.37
C ALA A 271 -7.38 -7.16 -1.13
N ASP A 272 -6.73 -6.04 -0.82
CA ASP A 272 -7.10 -5.17 0.31
C ASP A 272 -8.48 -4.52 0.13
N TYR A 273 -8.78 -4.04 -1.07
CA TYR A 273 -10.06 -3.42 -1.40
C TYR A 273 -11.23 -4.41 -1.16
N ASN A 274 -11.03 -5.70 -1.38
CA ASN A 274 -12.09 -6.69 -1.20
C ASN A 274 -12.25 -7.18 0.25
N ARG A 275 -11.44 -6.69 1.20
CA ARG A 275 -11.53 -7.12 2.61
C ARG A 275 -12.69 -6.47 3.35
N ILE A 276 -13.13 -7.18 4.39
CA ILE A 276 -14.16 -6.76 5.34
C ILE A 276 -13.53 -6.88 6.74
N PRO A 277 -13.68 -5.88 7.62
CA PRO A 277 -14.41 -4.62 7.42
C PRO A 277 -13.73 -3.70 6.38
N VAL A 278 -14.52 -2.95 5.62
CA VAL A 278 -13.98 -2.07 4.59
C VAL A 278 -13.08 -1.01 5.22
N LYS A 279 -11.84 -0.91 4.72
CA LYS A 279 -10.88 0.17 5.01
C LYS A 279 -10.27 0.70 3.71
N PRO A 280 -9.82 1.97 3.66
CA PRO A 280 -9.03 2.46 2.54
C PRO A 280 -7.72 1.67 2.42
N THR A 281 -7.14 1.60 1.23
CA THR A 281 -5.81 1.02 0.97
C THR A 281 -5.06 1.88 -0.03
N MET A 282 -3.72 1.83 0.00
CA MET A 282 -2.86 2.48 -0.98
C MET A 282 -1.48 1.84 -1.07
N ASP A 283 -0.81 2.04 -2.20
CA ASP A 283 0.58 1.66 -2.39
C ASP A 283 1.47 2.78 -1.83
N ALA A 284 2.14 2.48 -0.73
CA ALA A 284 2.94 3.43 0.05
C ALA A 284 4.44 3.37 -0.27
N GLU A 285 4.88 2.33 -0.98
CA GLU A 285 6.26 2.21 -1.47
C GLU A 285 6.28 1.32 -2.73
N SER A 286 6.32 1.99 -3.87
CA SER A 286 6.29 1.37 -5.20
C SER A 286 7.65 1.48 -5.89
N ALA A 287 7.74 1.23 -7.20
CA ALA A 287 8.98 1.49 -7.95
C ALA A 287 9.43 2.94 -7.77
N TYR A 288 10.66 3.14 -7.28
CA TYR A 288 11.26 4.47 -7.19
C TYR A 288 11.88 4.85 -8.51
N GLU A 289 11.66 6.10 -8.94
CA GLU A 289 12.37 6.66 -10.07
C GLU A 289 13.87 6.65 -9.80
N ASP A 290 14.67 6.37 -10.82
CA ASP A 290 16.12 6.26 -10.70
C ASP A 290 16.61 5.11 -9.81
N GLN A 291 15.80 4.07 -9.58
CA GLN A 291 16.22 2.86 -8.87
C GLN A 291 16.44 1.69 -9.83
N LEU A 292 17.52 0.93 -9.62
CA LEU A 292 17.69 -0.40 -10.22
C LEU A 292 16.65 -1.36 -9.64
N PRO A 293 15.92 -2.12 -10.49
CA PRO A 293 15.19 -3.29 -10.03
C PRO A 293 16.13 -4.26 -9.29
N TYR A 294 15.65 -4.93 -8.23
CA TYR A 294 16.51 -5.81 -7.43
C TYR A 294 17.04 -7.01 -8.23
N ASP A 295 16.30 -7.50 -9.23
CA ASP A 295 16.77 -8.56 -10.12
C ASP A 295 17.77 -8.08 -11.18
N HIS A 296 17.98 -6.76 -11.31
CA HIS A 296 18.94 -6.13 -12.21
C HIS A 296 20.21 -5.66 -11.50
N TRP A 297 20.33 -5.93 -10.19
CA TRP A 297 21.42 -5.44 -9.35
C TRP A 297 22.82 -5.79 -9.88
N ASP A 298 23.01 -7.05 -10.28
CA ASP A 298 24.28 -7.55 -10.83
C ASP A 298 24.47 -7.21 -12.32
N GLU A 299 23.44 -6.64 -12.96
CA GLU A 299 23.39 -6.39 -14.40
C GLU A 299 22.72 -5.01 -14.71
N PRO A 300 23.31 -3.89 -14.23
CA PRO A 300 22.71 -2.56 -14.34
C PRO A 300 22.45 -2.08 -15.77
N GLN A 301 23.10 -2.69 -16.77
CA GLN A 301 22.84 -2.51 -18.18
C GLN A 301 21.41 -2.92 -18.61
N LYS A 302 20.70 -3.71 -17.80
CA LYS A 302 19.29 -4.10 -18.03
C LYS A 302 18.29 -2.97 -17.76
N GLY A 303 18.77 -1.81 -17.30
CA GLY A 303 17.97 -0.59 -17.18
C GLY A 303 17.52 -0.29 -15.75
N TRP A 304 17.07 0.95 -15.58
CA TRP A 304 16.63 1.55 -14.33
C TRP A 304 15.16 1.94 -14.43
N TYR A 305 14.45 1.97 -13.30
CA TYR A 305 13.12 2.56 -13.29
C TYR A 305 13.16 4.02 -13.72
N ASP A 306 12.23 4.41 -14.57
CA ASP A 306 12.04 5.78 -15.03
C ASP A 306 10.63 6.31 -14.72
N ASP A 307 10.32 7.48 -15.26
CA ASP A 307 9.04 8.16 -15.09
C ASP A 307 7.84 7.32 -15.56
N TYR A 308 8.02 6.41 -16.52
CA TYR A 308 6.96 5.51 -16.99
C TYR A 308 6.60 4.46 -15.94
N ASP A 309 7.60 3.81 -15.32
CA ASP A 309 7.32 2.74 -14.35
C ASP A 309 6.59 3.29 -13.12
N VAL A 310 6.94 4.51 -12.72
CA VAL A 310 6.25 5.27 -11.68
C VAL A 310 4.79 5.51 -12.06
N ARG A 311 4.52 6.06 -13.26
CA ARG A 311 3.14 6.31 -13.70
C ARG A 311 2.35 5.01 -13.78
N GLN A 312 2.90 3.97 -14.41
CA GLN A 312 2.24 2.68 -14.51
C GLN A 312 1.85 2.13 -13.14
N ALA A 313 2.77 2.16 -12.17
CA ALA A 313 2.49 1.74 -10.81
C ALA A 313 1.33 2.55 -10.18
N ALA A 314 1.39 3.87 -10.29
CA ALA A 314 0.42 4.77 -9.70
C ALA A 314 -0.99 4.59 -10.28
N TYR A 315 -1.14 4.58 -11.60
CA TYR A 315 -2.43 4.38 -12.26
C TYR A 315 -3.00 2.98 -12.02
N TRP A 316 -2.17 1.93 -12.06
CA TRP A 316 -2.62 0.57 -11.73
C TRP A 316 -3.11 0.45 -10.29
N GLY A 317 -2.41 1.07 -9.34
CA GLY A 317 -2.82 1.07 -7.92
C GLY A 317 -4.12 1.83 -7.70
N LEU A 318 -4.22 3.06 -8.19
CA LEU A 318 -5.40 3.91 -8.00
C LEU A 318 -6.64 3.33 -8.68
N PHE A 319 -6.53 2.87 -9.94
CA PHE A 319 -7.68 2.31 -10.65
C PHE A 319 -8.05 0.91 -10.12
N ALA A 320 -7.19 0.29 -9.30
CA ALA A 320 -7.52 -0.90 -8.54
C ALA A 320 -8.24 -0.62 -7.21
N GLY A 321 -8.42 0.66 -6.83
CA GLY A 321 -9.18 1.06 -5.64
C GLY A 321 -8.33 1.72 -4.56
N GLY A 322 -7.08 2.07 -4.88
CA GLY A 322 -6.23 2.86 -3.99
C GLY A 322 -6.80 4.26 -3.78
N HIS A 323 -6.74 4.79 -2.56
CA HIS A 323 -7.21 6.15 -2.26
C HIS A 323 -6.15 7.25 -2.47
N GLY A 324 -4.92 6.83 -2.78
CA GLY A 324 -3.75 7.67 -2.88
C GLY A 324 -2.54 6.87 -3.37
N TYR A 325 -1.40 7.53 -3.43
CA TYR A 325 -0.15 6.95 -3.91
C TYR A 325 1.05 7.64 -3.26
N THR A 326 2.11 6.87 -2.98
CA THR A 326 3.42 7.41 -2.60
C THR A 326 4.40 7.22 -3.74
N TYR A 327 4.88 8.33 -4.29
CA TYR A 327 6.03 8.38 -5.18
C TYR A 327 7.31 8.25 -4.36
N GLY A 328 8.38 7.74 -4.99
CA GLY A 328 9.70 7.89 -4.43
C GLY A 328 10.78 7.93 -5.50
N ASN A 329 11.94 8.40 -5.07
CA ASN A 329 13.10 8.53 -5.93
C ASN A 329 14.36 8.09 -5.18
N ARG A 330 15.23 7.35 -5.86
CA ARG A 330 16.44 6.77 -5.30
C ARG A 330 17.38 7.78 -4.65
N GLY A 331 17.64 8.91 -5.31
CA GLY A 331 18.52 9.96 -4.79
C GLY A 331 17.86 10.76 -3.67
N VAL A 332 16.56 11.05 -3.80
CA VAL A 332 15.81 11.86 -2.84
C VAL A 332 15.62 11.15 -1.50
N TRP A 333 15.14 9.89 -1.49
CA TRP A 333 14.76 9.24 -0.23
C TRP A 333 15.92 9.17 0.76
N GLN A 334 17.14 8.96 0.25
CA GLN A 334 18.34 8.84 1.07
C GLN A 334 19.06 10.18 1.28
N MET A 335 18.56 11.28 0.69
CA MET A 335 19.20 12.59 0.67
C MET A 335 20.66 12.51 0.16
N TYR A 336 20.87 11.82 -0.98
CA TYR A 336 22.22 11.57 -1.54
C TYR A 336 22.89 12.88 -1.98
N GLU A 337 24.08 13.17 -1.46
CA GLU A 337 24.88 14.34 -1.81
C GLU A 337 26.38 14.01 -1.68
N PRO A 338 27.29 14.85 -2.22
CA PRO A 338 28.73 14.66 -2.04
C PRO A 338 29.11 14.45 -0.56
N GLY A 339 29.95 13.46 -0.29
CA GLY A 339 30.38 13.12 1.07
C GLY A 339 29.45 12.17 1.84
N ARG A 340 28.31 11.76 1.26
CA ARG A 340 27.46 10.70 1.83
C ARG A 340 27.61 9.42 1.02
N GLU A 341 27.96 8.33 1.69
CA GLU A 341 27.93 7.01 1.08
C GLU A 341 26.47 6.63 0.77
N PRO A 342 26.17 6.19 -0.47
CA PRO A 342 24.83 5.76 -0.83
C PRO A 342 24.57 4.37 -0.28
N SER A 343 23.31 4.06 0.06
CA SER A 343 22.92 2.72 0.50
C SER A 343 23.04 1.68 -0.62
N ASP A 344 22.87 2.13 -1.85
CA ASP A 344 22.74 1.32 -3.04
C ASP A 344 23.09 2.18 -4.30
N PRO A 345 23.29 1.60 -5.50
CA PRO A 345 23.58 2.37 -6.70
C PRO A 345 22.56 3.50 -6.93
N VAL A 346 23.07 4.70 -7.19
CA VAL A 346 22.30 5.94 -7.37
C VAL A 346 23.00 6.78 -8.43
N ARG A 347 22.23 7.47 -9.29
CA ARG A 347 22.81 8.25 -10.41
C ARG A 347 22.79 9.75 -10.17
N TYR A 348 21.86 10.24 -9.36
CA TYR A 348 21.67 11.67 -9.13
C TYR A 348 21.70 12.03 -7.66
N TYR A 349 22.35 13.16 -7.34
CA TYR A 349 22.18 13.82 -6.05
C TYR A 349 20.73 14.23 -5.86
N TRP A 350 20.26 14.21 -4.60
CA TRP A 350 18.87 14.46 -4.24
C TRP A 350 18.34 15.75 -4.86
N TYR A 351 19.15 16.81 -4.83
CA TYR A 351 18.75 18.13 -5.30
C TYR A 351 18.63 18.26 -6.83
N HIS A 352 19.19 17.31 -7.59
CA HIS A 352 18.93 17.14 -9.02
C HIS A 352 17.77 16.16 -9.25
N ALA A 353 17.73 15.08 -8.45
CA ALA A 353 16.76 14.01 -8.61
C ALA A 353 15.32 14.45 -8.34
N MET A 354 15.09 15.46 -7.50
CA MET A 354 13.75 16.03 -7.28
C MET A 354 13.10 16.61 -8.55
N ASP A 355 13.91 17.00 -9.55
CA ASP A 355 13.44 17.57 -10.81
C ASP A 355 13.27 16.52 -11.92
N LEU A 356 13.44 15.23 -11.62
CA LEU A 356 13.18 14.17 -12.59
C LEU A 356 11.68 14.13 -12.99
N PRO A 357 11.36 13.69 -14.22
CA PRO A 357 10.02 13.84 -14.79
C PRO A 357 8.92 13.13 -14.00
N GLY A 358 9.20 11.95 -13.42
CA GLY A 358 8.22 11.18 -12.67
C GLY A 358 7.59 11.97 -11.53
N ALA A 359 8.39 12.77 -10.80
CA ALA A 359 7.90 13.65 -9.74
C ALA A 359 6.90 14.70 -10.26
N TRP A 360 7.16 15.30 -11.43
CA TRP A 360 6.26 16.28 -12.04
C TRP A 360 4.99 15.65 -12.60
N HIS A 361 5.07 14.41 -13.09
CA HIS A 361 3.91 13.68 -13.63
C HIS A 361 2.87 13.32 -12.56
N MET A 362 3.29 13.18 -11.29
CA MET A 362 2.37 12.87 -10.18
C MET A 362 1.30 13.94 -9.95
N LYS A 363 1.58 15.19 -10.30
CA LYS A 363 0.57 16.26 -10.22
C LYS A 363 -0.59 15.99 -11.19
N HIS A 364 -0.29 15.53 -12.40
CA HIS A 364 -1.29 15.23 -13.43
C HIS A 364 -2.20 14.07 -13.02
N LEU A 365 -1.63 13.07 -12.33
CA LEU A 365 -2.38 11.97 -11.72
C LEU A 365 -3.39 12.49 -10.69
N ARG A 366 -2.93 13.32 -9.75
CA ARG A 366 -3.80 13.94 -8.74
C ARG A 366 -4.88 14.80 -9.38
N ASP A 367 -4.51 15.64 -10.33
CA ASP A 367 -5.42 16.55 -11.01
C ASP A 367 -6.51 15.79 -11.79
N LEU A 368 -6.16 14.69 -12.45
CA LEU A 368 -7.14 13.82 -13.10
C LEU A 368 -8.13 13.22 -12.08
N MET A 369 -7.61 12.64 -10.99
CA MET A 369 -8.46 12.01 -9.97
C MET A 369 -9.41 12.99 -9.28
N LEU A 370 -8.97 14.25 -9.09
CA LEU A 370 -9.79 15.32 -8.51
C LEU A 370 -10.68 16.04 -9.52
N SER A 371 -10.50 15.81 -10.83
CA SER A 371 -11.35 16.41 -11.87
C SER A 371 -12.74 15.77 -11.97
N ARG A 372 -12.99 14.67 -11.26
CA ARG A 372 -14.28 13.96 -11.20
C ARG A 372 -14.66 13.66 -9.74
N PRO A 373 -15.91 13.23 -9.44
CA PRO A 373 -16.34 12.88 -8.08
C PRO A 373 -15.55 11.69 -7.47
N MET A 374 -14.33 11.94 -7.01
CA MET A 374 -13.35 10.93 -6.57
C MET A 374 -13.93 9.92 -5.57
N LEU A 375 -14.73 10.38 -4.61
CA LEU A 375 -15.31 9.53 -3.57
C LEU A 375 -16.28 8.46 -4.12
N SER A 376 -16.78 8.63 -5.35
CA SER A 376 -17.66 7.67 -6.02
C SER A 376 -16.91 6.61 -6.82
N SER A 377 -15.58 6.74 -7.01
CA SER A 377 -14.83 5.80 -7.84
C SER A 377 -14.88 4.40 -7.25
N VAL A 378 -15.09 3.42 -8.11
CA VAL A 378 -15.02 1.99 -7.82
C VAL A 378 -14.22 1.30 -8.92
N PRO A 379 -13.34 0.33 -8.59
CA PRO A 379 -12.66 -0.47 -9.60
C PRO A 379 -13.70 -1.27 -10.39
N ASP A 380 -13.64 -1.24 -11.72
CA ASP A 380 -14.54 -2.03 -12.54
C ASP A 380 -13.81 -2.51 -13.79
N GLN A 381 -13.20 -3.68 -13.67
CA GLN A 381 -12.50 -4.29 -14.79
C GLN A 381 -13.44 -4.85 -15.85
N SER A 382 -14.75 -5.03 -15.54
CA SER A 382 -15.69 -5.61 -16.49
C SER A 382 -15.98 -4.71 -17.68
N ILE A 383 -15.62 -3.42 -17.60
CA ILE A 383 -15.75 -2.44 -18.69
C ILE A 383 -14.74 -2.68 -19.83
N VAL A 384 -13.69 -3.48 -19.63
CA VAL A 384 -12.64 -3.74 -20.63
C VAL A 384 -12.71 -5.20 -21.10
N GLU A 385 -12.98 -5.44 -22.38
CA GLU A 385 -13.05 -6.80 -22.93
C GLU A 385 -11.66 -7.46 -23.03
N ASN A 386 -10.67 -6.72 -23.54
CA ASN A 386 -9.29 -7.20 -23.70
C ASN A 386 -8.33 -6.46 -22.76
N ALA A 387 -8.32 -6.88 -21.49
CA ALA A 387 -7.53 -6.24 -20.45
C ALA A 387 -6.01 -6.48 -20.53
N TYR A 388 -5.53 -7.34 -21.44
CA TYR A 388 -4.13 -7.77 -21.56
C TYR A 388 -3.51 -8.26 -20.23
N SER A 389 -2.19 -8.51 -20.24
CA SER A 389 -1.41 -8.94 -19.08
C SER A 389 0.02 -8.40 -19.16
N GLY A 390 0.81 -8.58 -18.10
CA GLY A 390 2.17 -8.03 -18.02
C GLY A 390 2.18 -6.49 -18.13
N GLY A 391 3.21 -5.94 -18.76
CA GLY A 391 3.35 -4.49 -18.95
C GLY A 391 2.25 -3.83 -19.79
N ASP A 392 1.50 -4.62 -20.58
CA ASP A 392 0.40 -4.15 -21.41
C ASP A 392 -0.95 -4.09 -20.66
N HIS A 393 -0.99 -4.51 -19.39
CA HIS A 393 -2.24 -4.62 -18.65
C HIS A 393 -3.00 -3.29 -18.58
N ILE A 394 -4.30 -3.35 -18.91
CA ILE A 394 -5.23 -2.23 -18.88
C ILE A 394 -6.03 -2.29 -17.59
N ARG A 395 -6.05 -1.19 -16.85
CA ARG A 395 -6.82 -1.06 -15.60
C ARG A 395 -7.95 -0.05 -15.77
N ALA A 396 -9.10 -0.31 -15.17
CA ALA A 396 -10.26 0.57 -15.27
C ALA A 396 -10.94 0.82 -13.91
N THR A 397 -11.45 2.03 -13.76
CA THR A 397 -12.32 2.46 -12.66
C THR A 397 -13.46 3.31 -13.22
N ARG A 398 -14.59 3.35 -12.52
CA ARG A 398 -15.71 4.23 -12.84
C ARG A 398 -16.32 4.83 -11.59
N GLY A 399 -17.02 5.94 -11.74
CA GLY A 399 -17.78 6.56 -10.65
C GLY A 399 -19.10 7.13 -11.14
N GLU A 400 -19.59 8.14 -10.44
CA GLU A 400 -20.84 8.83 -10.78
C GLU A 400 -20.69 9.63 -12.09
N GLY A 401 -21.13 9.00 -13.18
CA GLY A 401 -21.18 9.62 -14.50
C GLY A 401 -19.84 9.72 -15.22
N TYR A 402 -18.82 8.97 -14.80
CA TYR A 402 -17.54 8.91 -15.51
C TYR A 402 -16.89 7.52 -15.42
N ALA A 403 -16.00 7.21 -16.35
CA ALA A 403 -15.07 6.09 -16.30
C ALA A 403 -13.67 6.51 -16.76
N PHE A 404 -12.65 5.93 -16.13
CA PHE A 404 -11.25 6.07 -16.53
C PHE A 404 -10.67 4.70 -16.85
N ILE A 405 -9.97 4.60 -17.99
CA ILE A 405 -9.32 3.37 -18.45
C ILE A 405 -7.88 3.69 -18.81
N TYR A 406 -6.92 3.10 -18.08
CA TYR A 406 -5.49 3.32 -18.25
C TYR A 406 -4.88 2.24 -19.15
N ALA A 407 -4.38 2.65 -20.31
CA ALA A 407 -3.63 1.81 -21.24
C ALA A 407 -2.13 2.08 -21.06
N ALA A 408 -1.42 1.12 -20.47
CA ALA A 408 -0.03 1.32 -20.06
C ALA A 408 0.94 1.52 -21.25
N THR A 409 0.73 0.84 -22.36
CA THR A 409 1.68 0.85 -23.49
C THR A 409 1.09 1.44 -24.77
N GLY A 410 -0.11 2.03 -24.70
CA GLY A 410 -0.78 2.58 -25.87
C GLY A 410 -1.40 1.54 -26.80
N LYS A 411 -1.53 0.28 -26.37
CA LYS A 411 -2.25 -0.75 -27.14
C LYS A 411 -3.73 -0.40 -27.29
N THR A 412 -4.28 -0.67 -28.48
CA THR A 412 -5.70 -0.58 -28.78
C THR A 412 -6.52 -1.51 -27.88
N PHE A 413 -7.70 -1.07 -27.44
CA PHE A 413 -8.58 -1.88 -26.58
C PHE A 413 -10.06 -1.62 -26.83
N ARG A 414 -10.88 -2.53 -26.33
CA ARG A 414 -12.33 -2.53 -26.46
C ARG A 414 -12.99 -2.30 -25.12
N VAL A 415 -13.92 -1.36 -25.10
CA VAL A 415 -14.64 -0.91 -23.92
C VAL A 415 -16.12 -1.19 -24.11
N ASP A 416 -16.71 -1.90 -23.15
CA ASP A 416 -18.15 -2.10 -23.07
C ASP A 416 -18.80 -0.83 -22.51
N LEU A 417 -19.47 -0.06 -23.39
CA LEU A 417 -20.18 1.15 -22.99
C LEU A 417 -21.52 0.79 -22.31
N GLY A 418 -22.24 1.78 -21.79
CA GLY A 418 -23.47 1.56 -21.03
C GLY A 418 -23.22 1.19 -19.56
N ARG A 419 -21.97 1.21 -19.09
CA ARG A 419 -21.59 0.91 -17.69
C ARG A 419 -21.67 2.11 -16.75
N ILE A 420 -21.91 3.31 -17.27
CA ILE A 420 -22.12 4.55 -16.51
C ILE A 420 -23.44 5.22 -16.93
N ALA A 421 -23.96 6.16 -16.14
CA ALA A 421 -25.26 6.79 -16.38
C ALA A 421 -25.26 7.75 -17.60
N GLY A 422 -26.45 7.98 -18.19
CA GLY A 422 -26.67 8.84 -19.35
C GLY A 422 -26.74 8.08 -20.67
N SER A 423 -27.24 8.71 -21.73
CA SER A 423 -27.37 8.07 -23.07
C SER A 423 -26.21 8.39 -24.00
N THR A 424 -25.44 9.44 -23.71
CA THR A 424 -24.35 9.93 -24.55
C THR A 424 -23.13 10.17 -23.70
N LEU A 425 -21.99 9.69 -24.18
CA LEU A 425 -20.68 9.90 -23.56
C LEU A 425 -19.89 10.95 -24.32
N VAL A 426 -19.14 11.77 -23.61
CA VAL A 426 -18.03 12.57 -24.13
C VAL A 426 -16.74 11.85 -23.81
N ALA A 427 -15.95 11.53 -24.83
CA ALA A 427 -14.70 10.81 -24.65
C ALA A 427 -13.48 11.72 -24.86
N TRP A 428 -12.43 11.46 -24.09
CA TRP A 428 -11.16 12.19 -24.13
C TRP A 428 -9.96 11.24 -24.03
N TRP A 429 -8.85 11.63 -24.68
CA TRP A 429 -7.53 11.13 -24.33
C TRP A 429 -6.84 12.09 -23.38
N PHE A 430 -6.52 11.62 -22.18
CA PHE A 430 -5.69 12.33 -21.21
C PHE A 430 -4.26 11.79 -21.24
N ASN A 431 -3.28 12.68 -21.36
CA ASN A 431 -1.86 12.37 -21.43
C ASN A 431 -1.22 12.44 -20.03
N PRO A 432 -0.86 11.30 -19.40
CA PRO A 432 -0.30 11.29 -18.05
C PRO A 432 1.05 12.00 -17.88
N ARG A 433 1.78 12.20 -18.98
CA ARG A 433 3.10 12.84 -19.01
C ARG A 433 3.01 14.37 -18.99
N THR A 434 1.92 14.92 -19.52
CA THR A 434 1.80 16.37 -19.75
C THR A 434 0.57 16.99 -19.09
N GLY A 435 -0.40 16.16 -18.67
CA GLY A 435 -1.70 16.61 -18.18
C GLY A 435 -2.64 17.14 -19.28
N ALA A 436 -2.26 17.04 -20.55
CA ALA A 436 -3.09 17.50 -21.66
C ALA A 436 -4.28 16.56 -21.88
N ALA A 437 -5.46 17.13 -22.12
CA ALA A 437 -6.68 16.40 -22.44
C ALA A 437 -7.19 16.78 -23.84
N ASN A 438 -7.36 15.78 -24.72
CA ASN A 438 -7.84 15.95 -26.08
C ASN A 438 -9.21 15.29 -26.22
N ARG A 439 -10.25 16.07 -26.55
CA ARG A 439 -11.59 15.55 -26.82
C ARG A 439 -11.58 14.75 -28.11
N ILE A 440 -12.10 13.54 -28.09
CA ILE A 440 -12.16 12.67 -29.29
C ILE A 440 -13.56 12.56 -29.90
N GLY A 441 -14.61 12.90 -29.15
CA GLY A 441 -15.96 12.96 -29.71
C GLY A 441 -17.05 12.59 -28.71
N GLU A 442 -18.24 12.39 -29.25
CA GLU A 442 -19.39 11.86 -28.53
C GLU A 442 -19.74 10.47 -29.02
N PHE A 443 -20.12 9.60 -28.09
CA PHE A 443 -20.44 8.21 -28.37
C PHE A 443 -21.82 7.88 -27.77
N PRO A 444 -22.66 7.09 -28.45
CA PRO A 444 -23.79 6.45 -27.80
C PRO A 444 -23.27 5.64 -26.60
N ASN A 445 -23.94 5.74 -25.46
CA ASN A 445 -23.59 4.97 -24.27
C ASN A 445 -24.17 3.55 -24.35
N SER A 446 -23.84 2.86 -25.44
CA SER A 446 -24.27 1.50 -25.75
C SER A 446 -23.17 0.79 -26.54
N ASP A 447 -23.24 -0.54 -26.53
CA ASP A 447 -22.38 -1.43 -27.31
C ASP A 447 -20.90 -1.34 -26.92
N VAL A 448 -20.11 -2.21 -27.55
CA VAL A 448 -18.68 -2.26 -27.35
C VAL A 448 -17.98 -1.41 -28.39
N GLN A 449 -17.14 -0.48 -27.95
CA GLN A 449 -16.37 0.41 -28.82
C GLN A 449 -14.88 0.13 -28.71
N GLN A 450 -14.18 0.23 -29.84
CA GLN A 450 -12.73 0.14 -29.89
C GLN A 450 -12.12 1.53 -29.78
N PHE A 451 -11.13 1.68 -28.90
CA PHE A 451 -10.38 2.91 -28.71
C PHE A 451 -8.90 2.65 -28.98
N ASP A 452 -8.30 3.53 -29.76
CA ASP A 452 -6.89 3.48 -30.15
C ASP A 452 -6.13 4.67 -29.55
N PRO A 453 -5.27 4.44 -28.54
CA PRO A 453 -4.45 5.50 -27.95
C PRO A 453 -3.55 6.19 -28.99
N PRO A 454 -3.29 7.50 -28.88
CA PRO A 454 -2.41 8.18 -29.83
C PRO A 454 -0.97 7.64 -29.84
N GLY A 455 -0.43 7.42 -31.05
CA GLY A 455 0.95 6.97 -31.28
C GLY A 455 1.14 5.46 -31.20
N ASP A 456 2.31 4.97 -31.64
CA ASP A 456 2.58 3.53 -31.70
C ASP A 456 2.64 2.88 -30.30
N PRO A 457 2.14 1.63 -30.15
CA PRO A 457 2.24 0.91 -28.88
C PRO A 457 3.70 0.64 -28.48
N LYS A 458 4.11 1.18 -27.33
CA LYS A 458 5.44 0.99 -26.73
C LYS A 458 5.47 1.38 -25.25
N ARG A 459 6.49 0.90 -24.54
CA ARG A 459 6.83 1.36 -23.19
C ARG A 459 6.95 2.89 -23.18
N GLY A 460 6.30 3.55 -22.23
CA GLY A 460 6.28 5.01 -22.11
C GLY A 460 5.19 5.72 -22.92
N ASN A 461 4.44 5.02 -23.80
CA ASN A 461 3.27 5.57 -24.51
C ASN A 461 1.94 5.29 -23.76
N ASP A 462 1.91 5.53 -22.45
CA ASP A 462 0.72 5.38 -21.62
C ASP A 462 -0.36 6.45 -21.88
N TRP A 463 -1.64 6.09 -21.80
CA TRP A 463 -2.77 7.00 -21.96
C TRP A 463 -3.91 6.64 -21.04
N VAL A 464 -4.72 7.63 -20.65
CA VAL A 464 -6.02 7.40 -20.00
C VAL A 464 -7.13 7.79 -20.95
N LEU A 465 -8.01 6.84 -21.27
CA LEU A 465 -9.32 7.14 -21.84
C LEU A 465 -10.22 7.62 -20.73
N VAL A 466 -10.77 8.81 -20.90
CA VAL A 466 -11.80 9.36 -20.01
C VAL A 466 -13.13 9.36 -20.74
N LEU A 467 -14.12 8.73 -20.12
CA LEU A 467 -15.49 8.69 -20.61
C LEU A 467 -16.37 9.42 -19.61
N ASP A 468 -17.01 10.51 -20.03
CA ASP A 468 -17.91 11.29 -19.21
C ASP A 468 -19.33 11.17 -19.73
N SER A 469 -20.30 11.02 -18.84
CA SER A 469 -21.70 11.24 -19.19
C SER A 469 -21.88 12.69 -19.62
N LYS A 470 -22.44 12.92 -20.80
CA LYS A 470 -22.68 14.28 -21.33
C LYS A 470 -23.55 15.13 -20.39
N ASP A 471 -24.48 14.48 -19.68
CA ASP A 471 -25.39 15.14 -18.74
C ASP A 471 -24.68 15.73 -17.51
N MET A 472 -23.46 15.29 -17.21
CA MET A 472 -22.69 15.77 -16.05
C MET A 472 -21.92 17.07 -16.32
N ASP A 473 -21.74 17.44 -17.59
CA ASP A 473 -21.03 18.65 -18.03
C ASP A 473 -19.69 18.88 -17.30
N PHE A 474 -18.91 17.81 -17.15
CA PHE A 474 -17.61 17.91 -16.50
C PHE A 474 -16.64 18.74 -17.35
N PRO A 475 -15.75 19.54 -16.71
CA PRO A 475 -14.70 20.23 -17.44
C PRO A 475 -13.70 19.23 -18.03
N ALA A 476 -12.80 19.72 -18.89
CA ALA A 476 -11.73 18.89 -19.45
C ALA A 476 -10.99 18.09 -18.34
N PRO A 477 -10.67 16.81 -18.56
CA PRO A 477 -9.94 16.00 -17.58
C PRO A 477 -8.67 16.68 -17.09
N GLY A 478 -8.40 16.62 -15.77
CA GLY A 478 -7.30 17.34 -15.12
C GLY A 478 -7.64 18.76 -14.68
N VAL A 479 -8.81 19.31 -15.03
CA VAL A 479 -9.31 20.58 -14.49
C VAL A 479 -10.15 20.30 -13.25
N ALA A 480 -9.81 20.93 -12.13
CA ALA A 480 -10.51 20.74 -10.86
C ALA A 480 -12.00 21.11 -10.96
N LEU A 481 -12.85 20.31 -10.29
CA LEU A 481 -14.27 20.65 -10.15
C LEU A 481 -14.43 21.93 -9.33
N ALA A 482 -15.33 22.80 -9.76
CA ALA A 482 -15.71 23.97 -8.96
C ALA A 482 -16.32 23.49 -7.62
N PRO A 483 -15.97 24.11 -6.48
CA PRO A 483 -16.58 23.76 -5.21
C PRO A 483 -18.10 24.00 -5.28
N LYS A 484 -18.89 22.93 -5.09
CA LYS A 484 -20.35 23.04 -5.03
C LYS A 484 -20.74 23.94 -3.85
N LYS A 485 -21.53 24.98 -4.09
CA LYS A 485 -22.04 25.85 -3.01
C LYS A 485 -22.88 25.01 -2.06
N ARG A 486 -22.74 25.24 -0.74
CA ARG A 486 -23.36 24.47 0.38
C ARG A 486 -24.89 24.24 0.30
N GLY A 487 -25.61 24.81 -0.66
CA GLY A 487 -27.06 24.63 -0.87
C GLY A 487 -27.46 23.67 -2.00
N GLU A 488 -26.54 23.24 -2.87
CA GLU A 488 -26.89 22.40 -4.03
C GLU A 488 -26.99 20.91 -3.70
N THR A 489 -26.32 20.45 -2.64
CA THR A 489 -26.32 19.05 -2.19
C THR A 489 -27.71 18.54 -1.82
N GLN A 490 -28.59 19.39 -1.29
CA GLN A 490 -29.96 19.01 -0.95
C GLN A 490 -30.86 18.78 -2.18
N ASN A 491 -30.64 19.51 -3.29
CA ASN A 491 -31.44 19.35 -4.50
C ASN A 491 -31.04 18.10 -5.30
N THR A 492 -29.74 17.77 -5.37
CA THR A 492 -29.29 16.52 -6.01
C THR A 492 -29.79 15.27 -5.29
N LEU A 493 -29.79 15.26 -3.94
CA LEU A 493 -30.32 14.11 -3.18
C LEU A 493 -31.82 13.92 -3.42
N ARG A 494 -32.57 15.03 -3.53
CA ARG A 494 -34.01 15.03 -3.83
C ARG A 494 -34.32 14.53 -5.24
N MET A 495 -33.55 14.96 -6.25
CA MET A 495 -33.66 14.49 -7.63
C MET A 495 -33.28 13.00 -7.77
N TRP A 496 -32.28 12.54 -7.03
CA TRP A 496 -31.85 11.14 -7.03
C TRP A 496 -32.88 10.21 -6.37
N LEU A 497 -33.45 10.62 -5.23
CA LEU A 497 -34.54 9.86 -4.59
C LEU A 497 -35.79 9.79 -5.49
N GLN A 498 -36.09 10.84 -6.28
CA GLN A 498 -37.20 10.79 -7.24
C GLN A 498 -36.97 9.81 -8.40
N ARG A 499 -35.71 9.64 -8.87
CA ARG A 499 -35.38 8.70 -9.94
C ARG A 499 -35.37 7.23 -9.49
N LEU A 500 -35.04 6.94 -8.22
CA LEU A 500 -35.07 5.57 -7.68
C LEU A 500 -36.50 5.02 -7.49
N TYR A 501 -37.52 5.88 -7.45
CA TYR A 501 -38.94 5.48 -7.25
C TYR A 501 -39.82 5.61 -8.50
N THR A 502 -39.24 5.91 -9.67
CA THR A 502 -40.01 5.97 -10.92
C THR A 502 -39.78 4.68 -11.72
N PRO A 503 -40.71 3.71 -11.73
CA PRO A 503 -40.56 2.51 -12.56
C PRO A 503 -40.59 2.88 -14.05
N PRO A 504 -39.82 2.17 -14.90
CA PRO A 504 -39.80 2.45 -16.34
C PRO A 504 -41.17 2.20 -16.96
N LYS A 505 -41.64 3.15 -17.78
CA LYS A 505 -42.82 2.95 -18.63
C LYS A 505 -42.48 1.93 -19.73
N ILE A 506 -43.07 0.75 -19.63
CA ILE A 506 -43.04 -0.28 -20.68
C ILE A 506 -43.98 0.21 -21.81
N PRO A 507 -43.56 0.24 -23.09
CA PRO A 507 -44.45 0.58 -24.19
C PRO A 507 -45.46 -0.55 -24.41
N ALA A 508 -46.75 -0.19 -24.53
CA ALA A 508 -47.80 -1.15 -24.87
C ALA A 508 -47.57 -1.73 -26.28
N ARG A 509 -47.51 -3.06 -26.39
CA ARG A 509 -47.66 -3.77 -27.66
C ARG A 509 -49.07 -4.36 -27.72
N ASP A 510 -49.80 -3.96 -28.75
CA ASP A 510 -51.00 -4.63 -29.24
C ASP A 510 -50.65 -6.04 -29.73
N SER A 511 -51.38 -7.03 -29.24
CA SER A 511 -51.91 -8.14 -30.06
C SER A 511 -52.76 -9.08 -29.19
N GLN A 512 -54.02 -9.22 -29.59
CA GLN A 512 -54.97 -10.25 -29.18
C GLN A 512 -54.37 -11.66 -29.39
N GLU A 513 -54.57 -12.58 -28.44
CA GLU A 513 -55.41 -13.78 -28.62
C GLU A 513 -55.31 -14.79 -27.43
N ARG A 514 -56.50 -15.22 -26.99
CA ARG A 514 -56.92 -16.55 -26.47
C ARG A 514 -56.24 -17.11 -25.20
N MET A 515 -56.99 -17.17 -24.09
CA MET A 515 -57.65 -18.38 -23.52
C MET A 515 -56.65 -19.38 -22.90
N THR A 516 -56.69 -19.79 -21.63
CA THR A 516 -57.82 -20.19 -20.79
C THR A 516 -57.36 -20.34 -19.31
N SER A 517 -58.25 -20.00 -18.36
CA SER A 517 -58.61 -20.78 -17.14
C SER A 517 -57.48 -21.36 -16.25
N ARG A 518 -57.39 -21.24 -14.92
CA ARG A 518 -58.30 -21.09 -13.77
C ARG A 518 -57.36 -20.92 -12.56
N TYR A 519 -57.70 -20.09 -11.57
CA TYR A 519 -58.06 -20.54 -10.22
C TYR A 519 -58.18 -19.36 -9.25
N ARG A 520 -59.10 -19.54 -8.31
CA ARG A 520 -59.68 -18.56 -7.40
C ARG A 520 -58.75 -18.13 -6.27
N SER A 521 -59.03 -16.91 -5.82
CA SER A 521 -58.68 -16.28 -4.55
C SER A 521 -58.84 -17.17 -3.31
N THR A 522 -57.98 -16.96 -2.31
CA THR A 522 -58.44 -16.51 -0.97
C THR A 522 -57.30 -15.94 -0.12
N THR A 523 -57.57 -14.77 0.43
CA THR A 523 -56.84 -13.97 1.43
C THR A 523 -56.92 -14.59 2.82
N ILE A 524 -55.86 -14.55 3.64
CA ILE A 524 -55.93 -14.40 5.12
C ILE A 524 -54.69 -13.65 5.64
N ALA A 525 -54.93 -12.67 6.53
CA ALA A 525 -53.95 -11.92 7.31
C ALA A 525 -53.81 -12.49 8.75
N GLY A 526 -52.64 -12.34 9.40
CA GLY A 526 -52.48 -12.58 10.85
C GLY A 526 -51.03 -12.85 11.31
N PRO A 527 -50.65 -12.59 12.58
CA PRO A 527 -49.49 -11.73 12.89
C PRO A 527 -48.31 -12.37 13.66
N LEU A 528 -47.24 -11.57 13.75
CA LEU A 528 -46.00 -11.69 14.54
C LEU A 528 -46.18 -12.17 16.00
N ALA A 529 -45.33 -13.12 16.43
CA ALA A 529 -45.11 -13.47 17.83
C ALA A 529 -43.61 -13.48 18.18
N ARG A 530 -43.29 -12.85 19.32
CA ARG A 530 -41.96 -12.71 19.95
C ARG A 530 -41.46 -14.04 20.55
N PRO A 531 -40.14 -14.30 20.67
CA PRO A 531 -39.65 -15.38 21.52
C PRO A 531 -39.49 -14.94 22.99
N ARG A 532 -39.95 -15.80 23.91
CA ARG A 532 -39.75 -15.71 25.37
C ARG A 532 -38.41 -16.29 25.78
N VAL A 533 -37.82 -15.68 26.80
CA VAL A 533 -36.70 -16.19 27.62
C VAL A 533 -37.19 -17.36 28.50
N ARG A 534 -36.39 -18.44 28.58
CA ARG A 534 -36.40 -19.38 29.71
C ARG A 534 -34.96 -19.67 30.16
N ARG A 535 -34.71 -19.46 31.45
CA ARG A 535 -33.54 -19.97 32.19
C ARG A 535 -33.69 -21.47 32.40
N MET A 536 -32.61 -22.22 32.19
CA MET A 536 -32.34 -23.50 32.86
C MET A 536 -30.86 -23.49 33.25
N ASN A 537 -30.58 -23.54 34.55
CA ASN A 537 -29.30 -23.98 35.09
C ASN A 537 -29.35 -25.50 35.20
N PHE A 538 -28.30 -26.19 34.75
CA PHE A 538 -27.80 -27.41 35.38
C PHE A 538 -26.32 -27.59 35.05
N ASP A 539 -25.58 -28.02 36.06
CA ASP A 539 -24.13 -28.18 36.16
C ASP A 539 -23.54 -29.22 35.19
N GLY A 540 -22.23 -29.06 34.89
CA GLY A 540 -21.35 -30.18 34.54
C GLY A 540 -20.87 -30.27 33.09
N VAL A 541 -19.61 -29.85 32.89
CA VAL A 541 -18.61 -30.29 31.87
C VAL A 541 -19.15 -30.99 30.60
N VAL A 542 -19.07 -30.31 29.45
CA VAL A 542 -19.06 -30.97 28.13
C VAL A 542 -18.07 -30.27 27.19
N GLY A 543 -17.09 -31.04 26.69
CA GLY A 543 -16.20 -30.66 25.60
C GLY A 543 -16.90 -30.78 24.24
N LEU A 544 -16.69 -29.79 23.38
CA LEU A 544 -17.20 -29.74 22.00
C LEU A 544 -16.40 -30.68 21.09
N ARG A 545 -17.10 -31.63 20.44
CA ARG A 545 -16.62 -32.37 19.27
C ARG A 545 -17.46 -31.91 18.08
N LEU A 546 -16.82 -31.20 17.15
CA LEU A 546 -17.40 -30.77 15.88
C LEU A 546 -17.13 -31.83 14.81
N GLU A 547 -18.19 -32.37 14.23
CA GLU A 547 -18.16 -33.16 12.98
C GLU A 547 -18.46 -32.22 11.80
N ILE A 548 -17.62 -32.26 10.77
CA ILE A 548 -17.81 -31.52 9.51
C ILE A 548 -18.11 -32.55 8.41
N PRO A 549 -19.14 -32.34 7.55
CA PRO A 549 -19.42 -33.23 6.43
C PRO A 549 -18.39 -33.06 5.31
N VAL A 550 -17.94 -34.19 4.76
CA VAL A 550 -17.11 -34.24 3.55
C VAL A 550 -17.99 -34.00 2.33
N ALA A 551 -17.72 -32.94 1.58
CA ALA A 551 -18.29 -32.70 0.25
C ALA A 551 -17.17 -32.70 -0.80
N ASP A 552 -17.28 -33.68 -1.68
CA ASP A 552 -16.83 -33.79 -3.07
C ASP A 552 -15.35 -33.62 -3.44
N ALA A 553 -14.82 -34.69 -4.05
CA ALA A 553 -13.46 -34.84 -4.52
C ALA A 553 -13.40 -34.62 -6.03
N SER A 554 -12.92 -33.45 -6.47
CA SER A 554 -12.33 -33.28 -7.80
C SER A 554 -11.40 -32.06 -7.86
N ALA A 555 -10.21 -32.20 -7.30
CA ALA A 555 -9.08 -31.32 -7.63
C ALA A 555 -7.86 -32.20 -7.91
N ARG A 556 -7.44 -32.21 -9.17
CA ARG A 556 -6.30 -32.95 -9.69
C ARG A 556 -4.99 -32.36 -9.16
N GLU A 557 -4.10 -33.28 -8.79
CA GLU A 557 -2.67 -33.19 -8.52
C GLU A 557 -1.95 -31.92 -8.98
N THR A 558 -1.42 -31.15 -8.03
CA THR A 558 -0.14 -30.42 -8.15
C THR A 558 0.46 -30.18 -6.75
N ASP A 559 0.73 -31.25 -6.01
CA ASP A 559 1.55 -31.16 -4.79
C ASP A 559 3.03 -31.34 -5.15
N MET A 560 3.72 -30.23 -5.40
CA MET A 560 5.18 -30.19 -5.31
C MET A 560 5.59 -30.21 -3.84
N CYS A 561 5.98 -31.39 -3.36
CA CYS A 561 6.60 -31.58 -2.06
C CYS A 561 7.83 -30.66 -1.85
N VAL A 562 7.69 -29.71 -0.92
CA VAL A 562 8.73 -28.79 -0.41
C VAL A 562 10.10 -29.45 -0.11
N PRO A 563 10.20 -30.72 0.33
CA PRO A 563 11.50 -31.38 0.54
C PRO A 563 12.38 -31.48 -0.72
N SER A 564 11.78 -31.60 -1.91
CA SER A 564 12.52 -31.85 -3.15
C SER A 564 13.32 -30.62 -3.62
N VAL A 565 12.78 -29.41 -3.36
CA VAL A 565 13.45 -28.15 -3.70
C VAL A 565 14.62 -27.87 -2.75
N LEU A 566 14.47 -28.23 -1.46
CA LEU A 566 15.52 -28.08 -0.45
C LEU A 566 16.75 -28.95 -0.76
N ILE A 567 16.52 -30.19 -1.22
CA ILE A 567 17.58 -31.12 -1.62
C ILE A 567 18.35 -30.60 -2.84
N ILE A 568 17.66 -30.03 -3.83
CA ILE A 568 18.28 -29.45 -5.02
C ILE A 568 19.12 -28.21 -4.67
N ALA A 569 18.64 -27.36 -3.76
CA ALA A 569 19.36 -26.17 -3.31
C ALA A 569 20.64 -26.52 -2.54
N ILE A 570 20.57 -27.49 -1.63
CA ILE A 570 21.73 -27.97 -0.84
C ILE A 570 22.77 -28.63 -1.76
N SER A 571 22.34 -29.42 -2.74
CA SER A 571 23.24 -30.06 -3.71
C SER A 571 23.97 -29.04 -4.58
N ARG A 572 23.29 -27.97 -5.02
CA ARG A 572 23.90 -26.85 -5.76
C ARG A 572 24.90 -26.05 -4.91
N LEU A 573 24.59 -25.83 -3.62
CA LEU A 573 25.49 -25.18 -2.66
C LEU A 573 26.78 -25.98 -2.42
N GLN A 574 26.68 -27.30 -2.27
CA GLN A 574 27.86 -28.15 -2.08
C GLN A 574 28.75 -28.18 -3.34
N LYS A 575 28.15 -28.21 -4.53
CA LYS A 575 28.90 -28.12 -5.79
C LYS A 575 29.64 -26.78 -5.93
N LYS A 576 29.01 -25.67 -5.51
CA LYS A 576 29.61 -24.33 -5.56
C LYS A 576 30.74 -24.13 -4.52
N ARG A 577 30.67 -24.81 -3.38
CA ARG A 577 31.65 -24.68 -2.28
C ARG A 577 32.81 -25.69 -2.35
N PHE A 578 32.60 -26.88 -2.93
CA PHE A 578 33.57 -27.98 -2.88
C PHE A 578 33.97 -28.56 -4.23
N GLY A 579 33.46 -28.03 -5.36
CA GLY A 579 33.91 -28.41 -6.70
C GLY A 579 33.38 -29.73 -7.26
N TYR A 580 32.70 -30.57 -6.45
CA TYR A 580 32.14 -31.86 -6.89
C TYR A 580 30.78 -32.13 -6.21
N PRO A 581 29.84 -32.84 -6.87
CA PRO A 581 28.59 -33.28 -6.22
C PRO A 581 28.86 -34.40 -5.20
N VAL A 582 28.36 -34.23 -3.97
CA VAL A 582 28.37 -35.28 -2.94
C VAL A 582 27.12 -36.17 -3.14
N PRO A 583 27.24 -37.49 -3.32
CA PRO A 583 26.06 -38.35 -3.49
C PRO A 583 25.33 -38.55 -2.16
N PHE A 584 24.05 -38.21 -2.12
CA PHE A 584 23.14 -38.70 -1.08
C PHE A 584 22.74 -40.13 -1.44
N LYS A 585 23.11 -41.12 -0.62
CA LYS A 585 22.53 -42.47 -0.72
C LYS A 585 21.12 -42.42 -0.13
N SER A 586 20.11 -42.46 -0.98
CA SER A 586 18.74 -42.79 -0.58
C SER A 586 18.73 -44.24 -0.08
N ALA A 587 18.45 -44.45 1.21
CA ALA A 587 18.02 -45.76 1.67
C ALA A 587 16.65 -46.06 1.04
N ASP A 588 16.51 -47.27 0.51
CA ASP A 588 15.41 -47.75 -0.32
C ASP A 588 14.01 -47.45 0.26
N PHE A 589 13.21 -46.64 -0.45
CA PHE A 589 11.76 -46.69 -0.36
C PHE A 589 11.25 -47.69 -1.40
N ARG A 590 11.10 -48.96 -1.02
CA ARG A 590 10.23 -49.89 -1.76
C ARG A 590 8.78 -49.63 -1.36
N GLN A 591 7.96 -49.42 -2.37
CA GLN A 591 6.52 -49.25 -2.27
C GLN A 591 5.87 -50.62 -2.03
N GLU A 592 5.61 -50.97 -0.77
CA GLU A 592 4.69 -52.07 -0.44
C GLU A 592 3.30 -51.50 -0.12
N GLN A 593 2.35 -51.75 -1.02
CA GLN A 593 0.92 -51.55 -0.76
C GLN A 593 0.43 -52.55 0.29
N LYS A 594 0.24 -52.14 1.55
CA LYS A 594 -0.74 -52.73 2.48
C LYS A 594 -1.38 -51.67 3.40
N ARG A 595 -2.63 -51.94 3.79
CA ARG A 595 -3.69 -51.12 4.42
C ARG A 595 -3.35 -50.48 5.80
N PRO A 596 -4.21 -49.58 6.35
CA PRO A 596 -3.79 -48.46 7.19
C PRO A 596 -3.76 -48.79 8.69
N ALA A 597 -2.71 -48.37 9.39
CA ALA A 597 -2.70 -48.30 10.85
C ALA A 597 -1.76 -47.19 11.37
N GLN A 598 -2.38 -46.17 11.98
CA GLN A 598 -1.90 -45.36 13.11
C GLN A 598 -0.39 -45.02 13.20
N CYS A 599 -0.01 -43.83 12.74
CA CYS A 599 1.25 -43.21 13.18
C CYS A 599 1.02 -42.40 14.47
N ARG A 600 1.56 -42.91 15.60
CA ARG A 600 1.80 -42.13 16.82
C ARG A 600 3.13 -41.37 16.69
N TRP A 601 3.14 -40.09 17.05
CA TRP A 601 4.35 -39.28 17.18
C TRP A 601 5.19 -39.75 18.38
N ARG A 602 6.48 -40.03 18.18
CA ARG A 602 7.49 -40.07 19.25
C ARG A 602 8.52 -38.97 19.00
N ARG A 603 8.72 -38.11 20.02
CA ARG A 603 9.84 -37.17 20.13
C ARG A 603 11.13 -37.93 20.40
N ILE A 604 12.22 -37.57 19.72
CA ILE A 604 13.58 -37.85 20.20
C ILE A 604 14.40 -36.57 20.00
N TRP A 605 14.88 -36.01 21.11
CA TRP A 605 15.97 -35.04 21.18
C TRP A 605 17.18 -35.79 21.72
N GLU A 606 18.29 -35.84 20.97
CA GLU A 606 19.63 -36.06 21.55
C GLU A 606 20.66 -35.27 20.73
N ALA A 607 21.50 -34.50 21.45
CA ALA A 607 22.57 -33.68 20.90
C ALA A 607 23.88 -34.51 20.79
N PRO A 608 24.73 -34.31 19.78
CA PRO A 608 26.05 -34.93 19.76
C PRO A 608 27.11 -34.03 20.40
N GLN A 609 27.83 -34.57 21.38
CA GLN A 609 29.11 -34.08 21.91
C GLN A 609 30.27 -34.25 20.89
N PRO A 610 31.41 -33.54 21.06
CA PRO A 610 32.35 -33.26 19.98
C PRO A 610 33.49 -34.30 19.86
N CYS A 611 33.82 -34.70 18.63
CA CYS A 611 35.06 -35.44 18.36
C CYS A 611 36.24 -34.48 18.13
N LYS A 612 37.28 -34.63 18.95
CA LYS A 612 38.63 -34.08 18.76
C LYS A 612 39.46 -34.97 17.82
N ALA A 613 40.23 -34.32 16.96
CA ALA A 613 41.52 -34.68 16.32
C ALA A 613 41.47 -34.17 14.87
N GLY A 614 42.39 -33.40 14.29
CA GLY A 614 43.75 -33.02 14.64
C GLY A 614 44.58 -33.02 13.35
N ARG A 615 45.16 -31.86 12.98
CA ARG A 615 46.15 -31.60 11.89
C ARG A 615 45.64 -31.81 10.45
N ALA A 616 46.07 -31.11 9.41
CA ALA A 616 46.81 -29.86 9.18
C ALA A 616 46.76 -29.60 7.64
N VAL A 617 47.03 -28.35 7.25
CA VAL A 617 47.54 -27.87 5.94
C VAL A 617 46.51 -27.40 4.88
N ARG A 618 46.64 -26.08 4.64
CA ARG A 618 46.17 -25.17 3.57
C ARG A 618 44.70 -24.81 3.51
#